data_AF-A0A954PP04-F1
#
_entry.id   AF-A0A954PP04-F1
#
_cell.length_a   1.000
_cell.length_b   1.000
_cell.length_c   1.000
_cell.angle_alpha   90.00
_cell.angle_beta   90.00
_cell.angle_gamma   90.00
#
_symmetry.space_group_name_H-M   'P 1'
#
loop_
_entity.id
_entity.type
_entity.pdbx_description
1 polymer ?
#
loop_
_entity_poly.entity_id
_entity_poly.type
_entity_poly.pdbx_seq_one_letter_code
_entity_poly.pdbx_strand_id
1 'polypeptide(L)'
;MAATIPNDNITLPTNWRGYAPVLIAIGAVCILLSLGLFYFTGSEVNRGLGYKAFFHSYLANFMFCLSICLGALFYVMVHYLVRASWSTSILRLAQLLAFTIPWLALLFLPILAMVLFTNSAALYGWNVGRGAGLPAMVEAKLGYLNPG
;
A
#
# COMPACT_ATOMS: atom_id res chain seq x y z
N MET A 1 37.04 32.40 -19.05
CA MET A 1 37.74 31.09 -19.07
C MET A 1 36.78 30.06 -18.50
N ALA A 2 35.98 29.41 -19.35
CA ALA A 2 34.96 28.46 -18.92
C ALA A 2 35.64 27.14 -18.50
N ALA A 3 35.48 26.75 -17.24
CA ALA A 3 36.00 25.49 -16.73
C ALA A 3 35.28 24.33 -17.42
N THR A 4 36.03 23.48 -18.11
CA THR A 4 35.56 22.22 -18.71
C THR A 4 35.31 21.23 -17.58
N ILE A 5 34.09 21.19 -17.03
CA ILE A 5 33.65 20.14 -16.10
C ILE A 5 33.59 18.83 -16.90
N PRO A 6 34.37 17.78 -16.54
CA PRO A 6 34.27 16.48 -17.19
C PRO A 6 32.86 15.93 -16.98
N ASN A 7 32.11 15.73 -18.07
CA ASN A 7 30.69 15.35 -18.06
C ASN A 7 30.47 13.86 -17.68
N ASP A 8 31.46 13.23 -17.06
CA ASP A 8 31.57 11.77 -16.92
C ASP A 8 31.11 11.26 -15.54
N ASN A 9 30.63 12.16 -14.66
CA ASN A 9 30.35 11.83 -13.26
C ASN A 9 28.94 12.26 -12.77
N ILE A 10 28.01 12.52 -13.70
CA ILE A 10 26.63 12.97 -13.40
C ILE A 10 25.59 11.91 -13.81
N THR A 11 26.04 10.81 -14.41
CA THR A 11 25.14 9.71 -14.79
C THR A 11 25.14 8.64 -13.71
N LEU A 12 23.96 8.32 -13.18
CA LEU A 12 23.79 7.16 -12.30
C LEU A 12 24.19 5.91 -13.09
N PRO A 13 24.96 4.98 -12.49
CA PRO A 13 25.46 3.83 -13.22
C PRO A 13 24.27 2.98 -13.73
N THR A 14 24.31 2.63 -15.01
CA THR A 14 23.17 2.05 -15.76
C THR A 14 22.69 0.71 -15.21
N ASN A 15 23.54 0.00 -14.49
CA ASN A 15 23.24 -1.26 -13.79
C ASN A 15 22.13 -1.11 -12.73
N TRP A 16 21.94 0.07 -12.12
CA TRP A 16 20.89 0.25 -11.09
C TRP A 16 19.47 0.25 -11.68
N ARG A 17 19.32 0.63 -12.95
CA ARG A 17 18.02 0.59 -13.65
C ARG A 17 17.53 -0.84 -13.89
N GLY A 18 18.43 -1.82 -13.94
CA GLY A 18 18.11 -3.23 -14.12
C GLY A 18 17.50 -3.91 -12.89
N TYR A 19 17.78 -3.40 -11.68
CA TYR A 19 17.28 -3.99 -10.43
C TYR A 19 15.85 -3.54 -10.07
N ALA A 20 15.40 -2.38 -10.57
CA ALA A 20 14.05 -1.87 -10.33
C ALA A 20 12.92 -2.83 -10.80
N PRO A 21 12.93 -3.37 -12.04
CA PRO A 21 11.91 -4.35 -12.45
C PRO A 21 12.03 -5.68 -11.69
N VAL A 22 13.24 -6.07 -11.26
CA VAL A 22 13.47 -7.29 -10.48
C VAL A 22 12.81 -7.19 -9.11
N LEU A 23 12.93 -6.06 -8.40
CA LEU A 23 12.25 -5.88 -7.11
C LEU A 23 10.73 -5.89 -7.25
N ILE A 24 10.18 -5.29 -8.31
CA ILE A 24 8.73 -5.32 -8.58
C ILE A 24 8.28 -6.75 -8.86
N ALA A 25 9.05 -7.50 -9.66
CA ALA A 25 8.77 -8.91 -9.95
C ALA A 25 8.81 -9.76 -8.66
N ILE A 26 9.77 -9.54 -7.78
CA ILE A 26 9.85 -10.22 -6.48
C ILE A 26 8.61 -9.90 -5.62
N GLY A 27 8.20 -8.63 -5.55
CA GLY A 27 6.99 -8.24 -4.83
C GLY A 27 5.73 -8.91 -5.37
N ALA A 28 5.58 -8.97 -6.70
CA ALA A 28 4.48 -9.66 -7.35
C ALA A 28 4.51 -11.17 -7.08
N VAL A 29 5.70 -11.79 -7.14
CA VAL A 29 5.88 -13.22 -6.82
C VAL A 29 5.57 -13.52 -5.36
N CYS A 30 5.92 -12.65 -4.42
CA CYS A 30 5.54 -12.82 -3.01
C CYS A 30 4.02 -12.73 -2.79
N ILE A 31 3.33 -11.82 -3.50
CA ILE A 31 1.86 -11.73 -3.46
C ILE A 31 1.23 -12.99 -4.04
N LEU A 32 1.72 -13.46 -5.18
CA LEU A 32 1.25 -14.69 -5.85
C LEU A 32 1.55 -15.95 -5.03
N LEU A 33 2.72 -16.04 -4.39
CA LEU A 33 3.08 -17.13 -3.48
C LEU A 33 2.22 -17.11 -2.23
N SER A 34 1.92 -15.94 -1.69
CA SER A 34 1.01 -15.81 -0.54
C SER A 34 -0.38 -16.33 -0.92
N LEU A 35 -0.95 -15.85 -2.03
CA LEU A 35 -2.22 -16.35 -2.58
C LEU A 35 -2.19 -17.86 -2.85
N GLY A 36 -1.11 -18.36 -3.45
CA GLY A 36 -0.92 -19.77 -3.78
C GLY A 36 -0.83 -20.66 -2.54
N LEU A 37 0.00 -20.31 -1.56
CA LEU A 37 0.12 -21.05 -0.30
C LEU A 37 -1.21 -21.05 0.46
N PHE A 38 -1.93 -19.93 0.52
CA PHE A 38 -3.25 -19.88 1.16
C PHE A 38 -4.31 -20.69 0.40
N TYR A 39 -4.21 -20.80 -0.93
CA TYR A 39 -5.15 -21.60 -1.74
C TYR A 39 -4.85 -23.11 -1.70
N PHE A 40 -3.57 -23.50 -1.68
CA PHE A 40 -3.13 -24.90 -1.77
C PHE A 40 -2.97 -25.58 -0.40
N THR A 41 -2.64 -24.86 0.68
CA THR A 41 -2.43 -25.46 2.02
C THR A 41 -3.73 -25.63 2.82
N GLY A 42 -4.84 -25.04 2.36
CA GLY A 42 -6.13 -25.13 3.04
C GLY A 42 -6.92 -26.39 2.69
N SER A 43 -6.96 -27.38 3.61
CA SER A 43 -8.04 -28.39 3.65
C SER A 43 -9.42 -27.70 3.67
N GLU A 44 -10.47 -28.30 3.10
CA GLU A 44 -11.76 -27.66 2.79
C GLU A 44 -12.39 -26.87 3.96
N VAL A 45 -12.14 -27.29 5.21
CA VAL A 45 -12.60 -26.64 6.45
C VAL A 45 -11.81 -25.36 6.79
N ASN A 46 -10.54 -25.27 6.39
CA ASN A 46 -9.63 -24.17 6.74
C ASN A 46 -9.59 -23.03 5.72
N ARG A 47 -10.22 -23.20 4.54
CA ARG A 47 -10.23 -22.17 3.48
C ARG A 47 -10.80 -20.84 3.95
N GLY A 48 -11.88 -20.85 4.75
CA GLY A 48 -12.49 -19.63 5.28
C GLY A 48 -11.61 -18.88 6.29
N LEU A 49 -10.83 -19.61 7.10
CA LEU A 49 -9.90 -19.04 8.07
C LEU A 49 -8.64 -18.49 7.39
N GLY A 50 -8.09 -19.23 6.43
CA GLY A 50 -6.93 -18.80 5.64
C GLY A 50 -7.21 -17.54 4.83
N TYR A 51 -8.41 -17.45 4.25
CA TYR A 51 -8.84 -16.25 3.53
C TYR A 51 -8.89 -15.02 4.44
N LYS A 52 -9.50 -15.12 5.63
CA LYS A 52 -9.51 -14.02 6.62
C LYS A 52 -8.09 -13.60 7.04
N ALA A 53 -7.22 -14.56 7.30
CA ALA A 53 -5.84 -14.30 7.71
C ALA A 53 -5.05 -13.54 6.62
N PHE A 54 -5.18 -13.96 5.35
CA PHE A 54 -4.54 -13.29 4.22
C PHE A 54 -4.96 -11.82 4.12
N PHE A 55 -6.26 -11.54 4.17
CA PHE A 55 -6.79 -10.18 4.09
C PHE A 55 -6.36 -9.29 5.26
N HIS A 56 -6.30 -9.86 6.47
CA HIS A 56 -5.82 -9.12 7.64
C HIS A 56 -4.32 -8.77 7.54
N SER A 57 -3.49 -9.74 7.14
CA SER A 57 -2.06 -9.52 6.91
C SER A 57 -1.79 -8.54 5.76
N TYR A 58 -2.58 -8.60 4.69
CA TYR A 58 -2.50 -7.68 3.57
C TYR A 58 -2.81 -6.24 4.01
N LEU A 59 -3.92 -6.04 4.73
CA LEU A 59 -4.32 -4.73 5.23
C LEU A 59 -3.27 -4.15 6.19
N ALA A 60 -2.72 -4.96 7.10
CA ALA A 60 -1.68 -4.53 8.03
C ALA A 60 -0.43 -4.03 7.31
N ASN A 61 0.06 -4.76 6.30
CA ASN A 61 1.23 -4.36 5.53
C ASN A 61 0.94 -3.13 4.65
N PHE A 62 -0.26 -3.06 4.06
CA PHE A 62 -0.69 -1.89 3.31
C PHE A 62 -0.70 -0.63 4.18
N MET A 63 -1.26 -0.70 5.39
CA MET A 63 -1.28 0.41 6.34
C MET A 63 0.12 0.83 6.79
N PHE A 64 1.03 -0.12 6.97
CA PHE A 64 2.42 0.16 7.29
C PHE A 64 3.08 0.98 6.17
N CYS A 65 3.03 0.50 4.92
CA CYS A 65 3.58 1.21 3.77
C CYS A 65 2.92 2.58 3.54
N LEU A 66 1.61 2.66 3.72
CA LEU A 66 0.84 3.91 3.60
C LEU A 66 1.30 4.94 4.64
N SER A 67 1.54 4.53 5.88
CA SER A 67 1.99 5.43 6.96
C SER A 67 3.36 6.06 6.65
N ILE A 68 4.28 5.29 6.05
CA ILE A 68 5.60 5.79 5.63
C ILE A 68 5.45 6.82 4.51
N CYS A 69 4.60 6.55 3.51
CA CYS A 69 4.41 7.46 2.39
C CYS A 69 3.71 8.75 2.81
N LEU A 70 2.71 8.67 3.69
CA LEU A 70 2.05 9.84 4.28
C LEU A 70 3.00 10.63 5.17
N GLY A 71 3.85 9.96 5.95
CA GLY A 71 4.90 10.61 6.74
C GLY A 71 5.90 11.37 5.86
N ALA A 72 6.33 10.76 4.75
CA ALA A 72 7.20 11.41 3.78
C ALA A 72 6.52 12.62 3.11
N LEU A 73 5.24 12.51 2.72
CA LEU A 73 4.48 13.62 2.16
C LEU A 73 4.34 14.78 3.17
N PHE A 74 4.00 14.47 4.41
CA PHE A 74 3.94 15.46 5.49
C PHE A 74 5.28 16.18 5.68
N TYR A 75 6.39 15.44 5.70
CA TYR A 75 7.73 16.00 5.79
C TYR A 75 8.06 16.95 4.63
N VAL A 76 7.70 16.56 3.40
CA VAL A 76 7.86 17.40 2.21
C VAL A 76 7.08 18.70 2.36
N MET A 77 5.82 18.64 2.81
CA MET A 77 4.99 19.83 3.05
C MET A 77 5.64 20.77 4.07
N VAL A 78 6.05 20.25 5.23
CA VAL A 78 6.69 21.05 6.28
C VAL A 78 7.96 21.75 5.77
N HIS A 79 8.78 21.07 4.97
CA HIS A 79 9.97 21.67 4.36
C HIS A 79 9.65 22.85 3.46
N TYR A 80 8.59 22.76 2.66
CA TYR A 80 8.15 23.86 1.81
C TYR A 80 7.61 25.05 2.63
N LEU A 81 6.96 24.80 3.77
CA LEU A 81 6.49 25.87 4.65
C LEU A 81 7.65 26.64 5.31
N VAL A 82 8.67 25.93 5.80
CA VAL A 82 9.77 26.54 6.57
C VAL A 82 10.86 27.13 5.67
N ARG A 83 10.85 26.83 4.35
CA ARG A 83 11.88 27.25 3.38
C ARG A 83 13.30 26.84 3.82
N ALA A 84 13.42 25.65 4.40
CA ALA A 84 14.68 25.10 4.90
C ALA A 84 15.59 24.63 3.74
N SER A 85 16.68 25.35 3.47
CA SER A 85 17.60 25.04 2.36
C SER A 85 18.70 24.04 2.70
N TRP A 86 18.81 23.63 3.96
CA TRP A 86 19.92 22.82 4.48
C TRP A 86 19.74 21.30 4.28
N SER A 87 18.53 20.82 3.95
CA SER A 87 18.22 19.38 3.82
C SER A 87 17.75 18.98 2.41
N THR A 88 18.35 19.55 1.37
CA THR A 88 17.95 19.25 -0.02
C THR A 88 18.09 17.77 -0.38
N SER A 89 19.10 17.07 0.15
CA SER A 89 19.29 15.62 -0.06
C SER A 89 18.18 14.78 0.56
N ILE A 90 17.75 15.11 1.78
CA ILE A 90 16.70 14.38 2.50
C ILE A 90 15.33 14.64 1.85
N LEU A 91 15.12 15.87 1.37
CA LEU A 91 13.90 16.23 0.66
C LEU A 91 13.72 15.42 -0.63
N ARG A 92 14.79 15.17 -1.39
CA ARG A 92 14.73 14.32 -2.60
C ARG A 92 14.30 12.90 -2.28
N LEU A 93 14.81 12.32 -1.18
CA LEU A 93 14.40 10.99 -0.72
C LEU A 93 12.92 10.98 -0.29
N ALA A 94 12.49 11.98 0.47
CA ALA A 94 11.10 12.09 0.91
C ALA A 94 10.14 12.32 -0.27
N GLN A 95 10.53 13.12 -1.27
CA GLN A 95 9.78 13.29 -2.51
C GLN A 95 9.68 11.99 -3.30
N LEU A 96 10.77 11.21 -3.38
CA LEU A 96 10.76 9.91 -4.04
C LEU A 96 9.81 8.93 -3.36
N LEU A 97 9.79 8.92 -2.01
CA LEU A 97 8.83 8.13 -1.23
C LEU A 97 7.39 8.61 -1.45
N ALA A 98 7.14 9.92 -1.43
CA ALA A 98 5.82 10.49 -1.68
C ALA A 98 5.32 10.20 -3.12
N PHE A 99 6.22 10.10 -4.10
CA PHE A 99 5.88 9.73 -5.48
C PHE A 99 5.35 8.30 -5.61
N THR A 100 5.51 7.45 -4.60
CA THR A 100 4.94 6.08 -4.60
C THR A 100 3.44 6.03 -4.25
N ILE A 101 2.83 7.15 -3.85
CA ILE A 101 1.40 7.23 -3.49
C ILE A 101 0.47 6.72 -4.61
N PRO A 102 0.64 7.07 -5.90
CA PRO A 102 -0.21 6.54 -6.96
C PRO A 102 -0.11 5.01 -7.10
N TRP A 103 1.05 4.44 -6.79
CA TRP A 103 1.23 2.98 -6.79
C TRP A 103 0.54 2.32 -5.60
N LEU A 104 0.57 2.96 -4.43
CA LEU A 104 -0.23 2.53 -3.28
C LEU A 104 -1.73 2.64 -3.55
N ALA A 105 -2.19 3.66 -4.28
CA ALA A 105 -3.58 3.76 -4.70
C ALA A 105 -3.99 2.60 -5.61
N LEU A 106 -3.10 2.13 -6.50
CA LEU A 106 -3.34 0.93 -7.30
C LEU A 106 -3.41 -0.33 -6.42
N LEU A 107 -2.50 -0.47 -5.45
CA LEU A 107 -2.52 -1.55 -4.46
C LEU A 107 -3.73 -1.51 -3.52
N PHE A 108 -4.47 -0.40 -3.47
CA PHE A 108 -5.72 -0.32 -2.72
C PHE A 108 -6.91 -0.97 -3.45
N LEU A 109 -6.82 -1.17 -4.78
CA LEU A 109 -7.91 -1.72 -5.58
C LEU A 109 -8.43 -3.10 -5.09
N PRO A 110 -7.58 -4.07 -4.69
CA PRO A 110 -8.06 -5.35 -4.17
C PRO A 110 -8.89 -5.19 -2.89
N ILE A 111 -8.55 -4.24 -2.02
CA ILE A 111 -9.30 -3.95 -0.78
C ILE A 111 -10.65 -3.33 -1.14
N LEU A 112 -10.67 -2.38 -2.06
CA LEU A 112 -11.89 -1.71 -2.49
C LEU A 112 -12.85 -2.67 -3.22
N ALA A 113 -12.32 -3.52 -4.10
CA ALA A 113 -13.10 -4.54 -4.79
C ALA A 113 -13.72 -5.53 -3.79
N MET A 114 -12.96 -5.91 -2.76
CA MET A 114 -13.46 -6.77 -1.68
C MET A 114 -14.63 -6.14 -0.92
N VAL A 115 -14.56 -4.85 -0.62
CA VAL A 115 -15.63 -4.14 0.12
C VAL A 115 -16.89 -3.96 -0.74
N LEU A 116 -16.74 -3.61 -2.02
CA LEU A 116 -17.87 -3.32 -2.91
C LEU A 116 -18.53 -4.58 -3.50
N PHE A 117 -17.75 -5.58 -3.90
CA PHE A 117 -18.27 -6.76 -4.61
C PHE A 117 -18.52 -7.96 -3.69
N THR A 118 -17.91 -8.02 -2.51
CA THR A 118 -18.02 -9.17 -1.59
C THR A 118 -18.64 -8.76 -0.26
N ASN A 119 -19.89 -9.19 -0.02
CA ASN A 119 -20.57 -9.07 1.29
C ASN A 119 -20.01 -10.12 2.27
N SER A 120 -18.81 -9.88 2.80
CA SER A 120 -18.18 -10.77 3.78
C SER A 120 -17.62 -10.01 4.98
N ALA A 121 -17.88 -10.54 6.17
CA ALA A 121 -17.22 -10.17 7.44
C ALA A 121 -15.73 -10.57 7.50
N ALA A 122 -15.11 -10.92 6.37
CA ALA A 122 -13.74 -11.41 6.34
C ALA A 122 -12.72 -10.30 6.62
N LEU A 123 -12.97 -9.10 6.12
CA LEU A 123 -12.08 -7.94 6.29
C LEU A 123 -12.63 -6.97 7.35
N TYR A 124 -13.88 -6.53 7.16
CA TYR A 124 -14.57 -5.62 8.08
C TYR A 124 -15.83 -6.28 8.61
N GLY A 125 -15.97 -6.36 9.94
CA GLY A 125 -17.12 -7.00 10.58
C GLY A 125 -18.48 -6.35 10.27
N TRP A 126 -18.48 -5.09 9.82
CA TRP A 126 -19.69 -4.38 9.39
C TRP A 126 -20.11 -4.69 7.95
N ASN A 127 -19.24 -5.30 7.13
CA ASN A 127 -19.47 -5.53 5.70
C ASN A 127 -20.27 -6.82 5.42
N VAL A 128 -21.33 -7.07 6.20
CA VAL A 128 -22.22 -8.24 6.11
C VAL A 128 -23.62 -7.90 5.60
N GLY A 129 -23.85 -6.65 5.21
CA GLY A 129 -25.15 -6.16 4.77
C GLY A 129 -26.08 -5.80 5.94
N ARG A 130 -27.06 -4.92 5.67
CA ARG A 130 -28.05 -4.48 6.67
C ARG A 130 -29.00 -5.62 7.02
N GLY A 131 -29.19 -5.88 8.32
CA GLY A 131 -30.11 -6.93 8.80
C GLY A 131 -29.48 -8.29 9.13
N ALA A 132 -28.16 -8.46 8.94
CA ALA A 132 -27.45 -9.72 9.23
C ALA A 132 -27.17 -9.99 10.73
N GLY A 133 -27.95 -9.40 11.66
CA GLY A 133 -27.72 -9.56 13.10
C GLY A 133 -26.54 -8.74 13.64
N LEU A 134 -26.27 -7.57 13.05
CA LEU A 134 -25.25 -6.65 13.52
C LEU A 134 -25.59 -6.12 14.94
N PRO A 135 -24.58 -5.82 15.78
CA PRO A 135 -24.83 -5.13 17.04
C PRO A 135 -25.48 -3.77 16.77
N ALA A 136 -26.44 -3.36 17.60
CA ALA A 136 -27.18 -2.10 17.45
C ALA A 136 -26.26 -0.87 17.26
N MET A 137 -25.08 -0.87 17.90
CA MET A 137 -24.05 0.16 17.74
C MET A 137 -23.49 0.26 16.32
N VAL A 138 -23.31 -0.87 15.62
CA VAL A 138 -22.81 -0.90 14.24
C VAL A 138 -23.93 -0.51 13.27
N GLU A 139 -25.17 -0.93 13.56
CA GLU A 139 -26.33 -0.61 12.74
C GLU A 139 -26.59 0.90 12.68
N ALA A 140 -26.40 1.61 13.80
CA ALA A 140 -26.48 3.07 13.85
C ALA A 140 -25.41 3.77 12.98
N LYS A 141 -24.26 3.12 12.71
CA LYS A 141 -23.16 3.66 11.90
C LYS A 141 -23.23 3.28 10.42
N LEU A 142 -24.23 2.49 10.02
CA LEU A 142 -24.41 2.08 8.63
C LEU A 142 -24.61 3.26 7.68
N GLY A 143 -25.08 4.42 8.16
CA GLY A 143 -25.16 5.63 7.32
C GLY A 143 -23.81 6.10 6.76
N TYR A 144 -22.71 5.83 7.47
CA TYR A 144 -21.34 6.14 7.01
C TYR A 144 -20.60 4.89 6.48
N LEU A 145 -20.89 3.72 7.04
CA LEU A 145 -20.18 2.48 6.73
C LEU A 145 -20.73 1.72 5.51
N ASN A 146 -21.88 2.12 4.96
CA ASN A 146 -22.47 1.39 3.82
C ASN A 146 -21.69 1.65 2.53
N PRO A 147 -21.21 0.60 1.83
CA PRO A 147 -20.52 0.77 0.54
C PRO A 147 -21.46 1.15 -0.62
N GLY A 148 -22.78 1.04 -0.46
CA GLY A 148 -23.79 1.42 -1.45
C GLY A 148 -25.17 0.93 -1.06
#